data_AF-A0AAW6MC15-F1
#
_entry.id   AF-A0AAW6MC15-F1
#
_cell.length_a   1.000
_cell.length_b   1.000
_cell.length_c   1.000
_cell.angle_alpha   90.00
_cell.angle_beta   90.00
_cell.angle_gamma   90.00
#
_symmetry.space_group_name_H-M   'P 1'
#
loop_
_entity.id
_entity.type
_entity.pdbx_description
1 polymer ?
#
loop_
_entity_poly.entity_id
_entity_poly.type
_entity_poly.pdbx_seq_one_letter_code
_entity_poly.pdbx_strand_id
1 'polypeptide(L)'
;FVSSPLYNGSVRIDARTILADSLFFKTMGIEVLSGNPEKDLMQNDVIFLSDDLAQKIYGGENPIGKVISSNKELQLTVKGTYVDLPENATMRPEAVISMPTGWSR
;
A
#
# COMPACT_ATOMS: atom_id res chain seq x y z
N PHE A 1 7.80 2.72 10.49
CA PHE A 1 7.78 1.70 9.43
C PHE A 1 7.26 0.40 10.02
N VAL A 2 6.29 -0.24 9.36
CA VAL A 2 5.81 -1.57 9.77
C VAL A 2 6.83 -2.59 9.27
N SER A 3 7.35 -3.44 10.16
CA SER A 3 8.46 -4.36 9.85
C SER A 3 8.01 -5.67 9.19
N SER A 4 6.72 -5.86 8.96
CA SER A 4 6.16 -7.11 8.45
C SER A 4 6.30 -7.21 6.93
N PRO A 5 6.86 -8.30 6.39
CA PRO A 5 6.98 -8.49 4.94
C PRO A 5 5.60 -8.70 4.30
N LEU A 6 5.47 -8.29 3.05
CA LEU A 6 4.30 -8.57 2.21
C LEU A 6 4.48 -9.91 1.50
N TYR A 7 3.37 -10.54 1.15
CA TYR A 7 3.32 -11.80 0.43
C TYR A 7 2.26 -11.73 -0.67
N ASN A 8 2.66 -12.16 -1.87
CA ASN A 8 1.73 -12.48 -2.96
C ASN A 8 1.73 -14.00 -3.14
N GLY A 9 0.70 -14.66 -2.60
CA GLY A 9 0.70 -16.12 -2.45
C GLY A 9 1.88 -16.61 -1.61
N SER A 10 2.77 -17.41 -2.19
CA SER A 10 3.97 -17.93 -1.53
C SER A 10 5.20 -17.02 -1.65
N VAL A 11 5.14 -15.99 -2.50
CA VAL A 11 6.28 -15.11 -2.79
C VAL A 11 6.38 -14.02 -1.74
N ARG A 12 7.54 -13.94 -1.06
CA ARG A 12 7.87 -12.87 -0.11
C ARG A 12 8.31 -11.62 -0.85
N ILE A 13 7.80 -10.47 -0.43
CA ILE A 13 8.10 -9.15 -0.97
C ILE A 13 8.53 -8.26 0.19
N ASP A 14 9.79 -7.86 0.18
CA ASP A 14 10.32 -6.86 1.11
C ASP A 14 10.03 -5.47 0.53
N ALA A 15 9.14 -4.73 1.20
CA ALA A 15 8.68 -3.40 0.80
C ALA A 15 8.56 -2.49 2.03
N ARG A 16 8.95 -1.22 1.88
CA ARG A 16 8.80 -0.23 2.95
C ARG A 16 7.33 0.12 3.12
N THR A 17 6.75 -0.34 4.21
CA THR A 17 5.33 -0.19 4.49
C THR A 17 5.09 0.77 5.65
N ILE A 18 4.07 1.62 5.51
CA ILE A 18 3.57 2.49 6.58
C ILE A 18 2.07 2.31 6.78
N LEU A 19 1.60 2.70 7.96
CA LEU A 19 0.19 2.92 8.24
C LEU A 19 -0.10 4.41 8.07
N ALA A 20 -1.18 4.76 7.37
CA ALA A 20 -1.56 6.16 7.17
C ALA A 20 -3.09 6.33 7.08
N ASP A 21 -3.56 7.53 7.41
CA ASP A 21 -4.97 7.89 7.27
C ASP A 21 -5.31 8.40 5.86
N SER A 22 -6.59 8.70 5.66
CA SER A 22 -7.18 9.12 4.39
C SER A 22 -6.60 10.41 3.80
N LEU A 23 -6.00 11.29 4.63
CA LEU A 23 -5.41 12.55 4.18
C LEU A 23 -3.93 12.46 3.85
N PHE A 24 -3.29 11.29 4.01
CA PHE A 24 -1.86 11.12 3.82
C PHE A 24 -1.36 11.63 2.46
N PHE A 25 -1.90 11.10 1.36
CA PHE A 25 -1.44 11.47 0.02
C PHE A 25 -1.64 12.95 -0.28
N LYS A 26 -2.79 13.51 0.14
CA LYS A 26 -3.11 14.93 -0.02
C LYS A 26 -2.16 15.83 0.75
N THR A 27 -1.85 15.47 2.00
CA THR A 27 -0.96 16.24 2.88
C THR A 27 0.47 16.22 2.37
N MET A 28 0.91 15.07 1.86
CA MET A 28 2.25 14.88 1.32
C MET A 28 2.41 15.37 -0.14
N GLY A 29 1.30 15.77 -0.79
CA GLY A 29 1.31 16.16 -2.21
C GLY A 29 1.67 15.01 -3.16
N ILE A 30 1.33 13.79 -2.79
CA ILE A 30 1.62 12.58 -3.58
C ILE A 30 0.45 12.31 -4.52
N GLU A 31 0.74 12.17 -5.80
CA GLU A 31 -0.25 11.86 -6.82
C GLU A 31 -0.71 10.40 -6.75
N VAL A 32 -2.02 10.21 -6.67
CA VAL A 32 -2.66 8.89 -6.72
C VAL A 32 -3.09 8.60 -8.14
N LEU A 33 -2.60 7.50 -8.69
CA LEU A 33 -2.85 7.07 -10.06
C LEU A 33 -4.19 6.33 -10.19
N SER A 34 -4.64 5.64 -9.13
CA SER A 34 -5.92 4.94 -9.11
C SER A 34 -6.48 4.79 -7.69
N GLY A 35 -7.80 4.68 -7.57
CA GLY A 35 -8.51 4.54 -6.29
C GLY A 35 -8.90 5.88 -5.66
N ASN A 36 -9.51 5.84 -4.47
CA ASN A 36 -9.88 7.05 -3.73
C ASN A 36 -9.37 6.95 -2.29
N PRO A 37 -8.17 7.46 -1.97
CA PRO A 37 -7.58 7.31 -0.64
C PRO A 37 -8.44 7.97 0.45
N GLU A 38 -9.13 9.07 0.14
CA GLU A 38 -9.97 9.80 1.09
C GLU A 38 -11.15 8.92 1.59
N LYS A 39 -11.58 7.93 0.79
CA LYS A 39 -12.63 6.96 1.14
C LYS A 39 -12.10 5.58 1.53
N ASP A 40 -11.06 5.11 0.84
CA ASP A 40 -10.59 3.73 0.93
C ASP A 40 -9.70 3.52 2.16
N LEU A 41 -8.83 4.47 2.51
CA LEU A 41 -7.96 4.36 3.70
C LEU A 41 -8.71 4.53 5.03
N MET A 42 -10.00 4.89 4.98
CA MET A 42 -10.88 4.85 6.16
C MET A 42 -11.38 3.43 6.48
N GLN A 43 -11.22 2.48 5.56
CA GLN A 43 -11.66 1.09 5.74
C GLN A 43 -10.52 0.24 6.30
N ASN A 44 -10.85 -0.84 6.99
CA ASN A 44 -9.87 -1.85 7.38
C ASN A 44 -9.37 -2.64 6.16
N ASP A 45 -8.19 -3.23 6.30
CA ASP A 45 -7.64 -4.21 5.37
C ASP A 45 -7.43 -3.65 3.95
N VAL A 46 -7.07 -2.37 3.86
CA VAL A 46 -6.81 -1.67 2.59
C VAL A 46 -5.33 -1.35 2.45
N ILE A 47 -4.82 -1.51 1.23
CA ILE A 47 -3.46 -1.13 0.84
C ILE A 47 -3.44 -0.37 -0.48
N PHE A 48 -2.59 0.64 -0.54
CA PHE A 48 -2.18 1.34 -1.74
C PHE A 48 -0.72 1.01 -2.03
N LEU A 49 -0.38 0.81 -3.30
CA LEU A 49 0.97 0.44 -3.74
C LEU A 49 1.58 1.55 -4.59
N SER A 50 2.90 1.75 -4.52
CA SER A 50 3.57 2.56 -5.54
C SER A 50 3.49 1.86 -6.90
N ASP A 51 3.63 2.61 -7.99
CA ASP A 51 3.58 2.05 -9.35
C ASP A 51 4.67 0.98 -9.55
N ASP A 52 5.91 1.25 -9.15
CA ASP A 52 7.02 0.28 -9.20
C ASP A 52 6.71 -1.00 -8.42
N LEU A 53 6.16 -0.88 -7.20
CA LEU A 53 5.82 -2.05 -6.40
C LEU A 53 4.68 -2.84 -7.04
N ALA A 54 3.65 -2.17 -7.56
CA ALA A 54 2.56 -2.83 -8.27
C ALA A 54 3.07 -3.59 -9.51
N GLN A 55 3.95 -2.98 -10.30
CA GLN A 55 4.60 -3.61 -11.45
C GLN A 55 5.44 -4.82 -11.03
N LYS A 56 6.24 -4.70 -9.97
CA LYS A 56 7.07 -5.79 -9.44
C LYS A 56 6.25 -7.00 -8.97
N ILE A 57 5.07 -6.76 -8.41
CA ILE A 57 4.21 -7.83 -7.88
C ILE A 57 3.35 -8.47 -8.99
N TYR A 58 2.83 -7.68 -9.93
CA TYR A 58 1.80 -8.11 -10.87
C TYR A 58 2.21 -8.05 -12.35
N GLY A 59 3.43 -7.63 -12.68
CA GLY A 59 4.01 -7.70 -14.02
C GLY A 59 3.22 -6.93 -15.10
N GLY A 60 2.50 -5.87 -14.71
CA GLY A 60 1.66 -5.06 -15.60
C GLY A 60 0.18 -5.43 -15.59
N GLU A 61 -0.24 -6.48 -14.88
CA GLU A 61 -1.66 -6.71 -14.63
C GLU A 61 -2.24 -5.66 -13.69
N ASN A 62 -3.53 -5.35 -13.86
CA ASN A 62 -4.23 -4.42 -12.96
C ASN A 62 -4.19 -4.96 -11.51
N PRO A 63 -3.57 -4.22 -10.56
CA PRO A 63 -3.44 -4.69 -9.18
C PRO A 63 -4.73 -4.49 -8.38
N ILE A 64 -5.66 -3.67 -8.85
CA ILE A 64 -6.86 -3.25 -8.10
C ILE A 64 -7.79 -4.43 -7.85
N GLY A 65 -8.20 -4.60 -6.59
CA GLY A 65 -9.04 -5.70 -6.13
C GLY A 65 -8.28 -6.99 -5.82
N LYS A 66 -6.99 -7.08 -6.16
CA LYS A 66 -6.15 -8.21 -5.76
C LYS A 66 -5.84 -8.13 -4.26
N VAL A 67 -5.57 -9.29 -3.67
CA VAL A 67 -5.28 -9.43 -2.24
C VAL A 67 -3.81 -9.80 -2.05
N ILE A 68 -3.12 -9.05 -1.20
CA ILE A 68 -1.77 -9.37 -0.72
C ILE A 68 -1.83 -9.59 0.78
N SER A 69 -0.95 -10.44 1.29
CA SER A 69 -0.91 -10.71 2.71
C SER A 69 0.26 -10.00 3.39
N SER A 70 0.01 -9.34 4.51
CA SER A 70 1.07 -8.91 5.44
C SER A 70 1.27 -10.00 6.50
N ASN A 71 2.52 -10.46 6.63
CA ASN A 71 2.92 -11.54 7.53
C ASN A 71 2.15 -12.89 7.40
N LYS A 72 1.51 -13.17 6.24
CA LYS A 72 0.65 -14.36 6.01
C LYS A 72 -0.62 -14.44 6.88
N GLU A 73 -0.90 -13.44 7.71
CA GLU A 73 -2.02 -13.43 8.65
C GLU A 73 -3.02 -12.31 8.32
N LEU A 74 -2.52 -11.15 7.89
CA LEU A 74 -3.32 -10.01 7.49
C LEU A 74 -3.54 -10.07 5.99
N GLN A 75 -4.77 -10.08 5.53
CA GLN A 75 -5.10 -9.95 4.11
C GLN A 75 -5.44 -8.50 3.84
N LEU A 76 -4.84 -7.92 2.79
CA LEU A 76 -5.00 -6.53 2.41
C LEU A 76 -5.47 -6.48 0.96
N THR A 77 -6.54 -5.75 0.72
CA THR A 77 -7.07 -5.54 -0.63
C THR A 77 -6.43 -4.30 -1.24
N VAL A 78 -5.85 -4.45 -2.43
CA VAL A 78 -5.30 -3.32 -3.17
C VAL A 78 -6.45 -2.45 -3.69
N LYS A 79 -6.56 -1.22 -3.21
CA LYS A 79 -7.61 -0.27 -3.62
C LYS A 79 -7.09 0.83 -4.54
N GLY A 80 -5.78 1.02 -4.59
CA GLY A 80 -5.20 2.07 -5.41
C GLY A 80 -3.70 1.94 -5.61
N THR A 81 -3.21 2.78 -6.51
CA THR A 81 -1.79 2.94 -6.81
C THR A 81 -1.43 4.42 -6.81
N TYR A 82 -0.17 4.74 -6.55
CA TYR A 82 0.34 6.11 -6.50
C TYR A 82 1.72 6.21 -7.14
N VAL A 83 2.11 7.43 -7.48
CA VAL A 83 3.40 7.69 -8.14
C VAL A 83 4.57 7.25 -7.28
N ASP A 84 5.63 6.76 -7.92
CA ASP A 84 6.86 6.46 -7.20
C ASP A 84 7.48 7.72 -6.61
N LEU A 85 7.87 7.62 -5.35
CA LEU A 85 8.50 8.71 -4.63
C LEU A 85 10.00 8.74 -4.96
N PRO A 86 10.58 9.94 -5.15
CA PRO A 86 11.95 10.08 -5.63
C PRO A 86 12.95 9.55 -4.59
N GLU A 87 14.11 9.11 -5.06
CA GLU A 87 15.08 8.43 -4.20
C GLU A 87 15.61 9.27 -3.05
N ASN A 88 15.62 10.59 -3.21
CA ASN A 88 16.04 11.57 -2.21
C ASN A 88 14.94 11.94 -1.19
N ALA A 89 13.76 11.31 -1.24
CA ALA A 89 12.71 11.53 -0.25
C ALA A 89 13.03 10.82 1.07
N THR A 90 13.01 11.56 2.19
CA THR A 90 13.19 11.02 3.54
C THR A 90 12.16 9.95 3.90
N MET A 91 10.90 10.16 3.48
CA MET A 91 9.82 9.19 3.61
C MET A 91 9.42 8.67 2.23
N ARG A 92 9.80 7.42 1.95
CA ARG A 92 9.58 6.77 0.66
C ARG A 92 8.91 5.40 0.85
N PRO A 93 7.65 5.35 1.33
CA PRO A 93 6.90 4.11 1.40
C PRO A 93 6.63 3.56 -0.01
N GLU A 94 6.77 2.25 -0.16
CA GLU A 94 6.38 1.50 -1.36
C GLU A 94 4.94 0.95 -1.20
N ALA A 95 4.47 0.85 0.04
CA ALA A 95 3.09 0.50 0.36
C ALA A 95 2.53 1.34 1.53
N VAL A 96 1.27 1.73 1.40
CA VAL A 96 0.51 2.48 2.42
C VAL A 96 -0.70 1.65 2.82
N ILE A 97 -0.74 1.23 4.08
CA ILE A 97 -1.85 0.48 4.67
C ILE A 97 -2.76 1.45 5.42
N SER A 98 -4.06 1.19 5.39
CA SER A 98 -5.03 1.97 6.15
C SER A 98 -4.77 1.88 7.67
N MET A 99 -4.66 3.04 8.34
CA MET A 99 -4.47 3.11 9.80
C MET A 99 -5.49 2.28 10.62
N PRO A 100 -6.80 2.22 10.28
CA PRO A 100 -7.76 1.39 11.00
C PRO A 100 -7.33 -0.07 11.16
N THR A 101 -6.61 -0.63 10.18
CA THR A 101 -6.09 -2.01 10.20
C THR A 101 -5.13 -2.26 11.37
N GLY A 102 -4.41 -1.23 11.82
CA GLY A 102 -3.49 -1.32 12.96
C GLY A 102 -4.16 -1.21 14.32
N TRP A 103 -5.39 -0.68 14.41
CA TRP A 103 -6.13 -0.50 15.66
C TRP A 103 -7.25 -1.52 15.87
N SER A 104 -7.70 -2.19 14.81
CA SER A 104 -8.75 -3.21 14.87
C SER A 104 -8.25 -4.59 15.32
N ARG A 105 -6.98 -4.69 15.71
CA ARG A 105 -6.29 -5.92 16.11
C ARG A 105 -5.57 -5.69 17.43
#